data_AF-A0A9Q9DVA2-F1
#
_entry.id   AF-A0A9Q9DVA2-F1
#
_cell.length_a   1.000
_cell.length_b   1.000
_cell.length_c   1.000
_cell.angle_alpha   90.00
_cell.angle_beta   90.00
_cell.angle_gamma   90.00
#
_symmetry.space_group_name_H-M   'P 1'
#
loop_
_entity.id
_entity.type
_entity.pdbx_description
1 polymer ?
#
loop_
_entity_poly.entity_id
_entity_poly.type
_entity_poly.pdbx_seq_one_letter_code
_entity_poly.pdbx_strand_id
1 'polypeptide(L)'
;MASYPTFNPVPLSARTFEHDHSFDGDPHDDKGPWEGLIPTGRGFVRVSDPSEYGLSPGVPLGDEFPKQQGYLVSMYHQLHCIAVLKKTIIEAQDPENRPTHFSKLNVTLLGNIELEHSHHCVEYLRQVKTQAIVCEGINPGKLILYLQAILCAGDLTLEPAEFIDGKISHAVSGWGVKHVCRNSDFIFDMVSERAVNNASGVTA
;
A
#
# COMPACT_ATOMS: atom_id res chain seq x y z
N MET A 1 -18.25 -9.61 -25.09
CA MET A 1 -17.14 -9.21 -24.20
C MET A 1 -17.65 -9.38 -22.78
N ALA A 2 -17.00 -10.22 -21.98
CA ALA A 2 -17.32 -10.31 -20.57
C ALA A 2 -17.00 -8.96 -19.91
N SER A 3 -17.99 -8.32 -19.30
CA SER A 3 -17.75 -7.13 -18.49
C SER A 3 -17.06 -7.61 -17.22
N TYR A 4 -15.80 -7.24 -16.99
CA TYR A 4 -15.10 -7.49 -15.72
C TYR A 4 -16.04 -7.19 -14.55
N PRO A 5 -15.90 -7.87 -13.39
CA PRO A 5 -16.69 -7.54 -12.21
C PRO A 5 -16.23 -6.15 -11.75
N THR A 6 -16.87 -5.13 -12.31
CA THR A 6 -16.50 -3.75 -12.07
C THR A 6 -17.08 -3.38 -10.73
N PHE A 7 -16.18 -3.01 -9.84
CA PHE A 7 -16.56 -2.16 -8.73
C PHE A 7 -17.22 -0.90 -9.30
N ASN A 8 -18.20 -0.35 -8.56
CA ASN A 8 -18.79 0.94 -8.91
C ASN A 8 -17.66 1.97 -9.12
N PRO A 9 -17.82 2.93 -10.06
CA PRO A 9 -16.82 3.96 -10.27
C PRO A 9 -16.47 4.63 -8.94
N VAL A 10 -15.22 4.49 -8.51
CA VAL A 10 -14.77 5.03 -7.22
C VAL A 10 -14.69 6.55 -7.34
N PRO A 11 -15.37 7.32 -6.47
CA PRO A 11 -15.34 8.78 -6.53
C PRO A 11 -13.93 9.31 -6.29
N LEU A 12 -13.62 10.47 -6.85
CA LEU A 12 -12.39 11.20 -6.53
C LEU A 12 -12.57 11.96 -5.21
N SER A 13 -11.48 12.08 -4.45
CA SER A 13 -11.41 12.83 -3.21
C SER A 13 -10.13 13.65 -3.23
N ALA A 14 -10.24 14.94 -2.95
CA ALA A 14 -9.06 15.73 -2.65
C ALA A 14 -8.57 15.41 -1.22
N ARG A 15 -7.27 15.27 -1.04
CA ARG A 15 -6.63 15.05 0.26
C ARG A 15 -5.37 15.89 0.32
N THR A 16 -5.11 16.52 1.45
CA THR A 16 -3.80 17.12 1.73
C THR A 16 -2.97 16.08 2.44
N PHE A 17 -1.77 15.83 1.95
CA PHE A 17 -0.86 14.90 2.61
C PHE A 17 -0.16 15.61 3.76
N GLU A 18 -0.17 15.00 4.92
CA GLU A 18 0.43 15.54 6.15
C GLU A 18 1.20 14.41 6.82
N HIS A 19 2.32 14.71 7.47
CA HIS A 19 3.04 13.68 8.22
C HIS A 19 2.22 13.23 9.42
N ASP A 20 1.68 12.01 9.35
CA ASP A 20 0.93 11.39 10.44
C ASP A 20 1.86 10.53 11.30
N HIS A 21 2.35 11.13 12.39
CA HIS A 21 3.25 10.48 13.33
C HIS A 21 2.70 9.21 13.99
N SER A 22 1.37 8.98 13.96
CA SER A 22 0.80 7.73 14.48
C SER A 22 1.30 6.50 13.71
N PHE A 23 1.66 6.67 12.44
CA PHE A 23 2.19 5.60 11.59
C PHE A 23 3.70 5.42 11.69
N ASP A 24 4.41 6.17 12.54
CA ASP A 24 5.88 6.08 12.66
C ASP A 24 6.36 4.75 13.28
N GLY A 25 5.51 4.08 14.08
CA GLY A 25 5.81 2.82 14.77
C GLY A 25 5.84 1.56 13.90
N ASP A 26 6.02 0.40 14.54
CA ASP A 26 6.01 -0.92 13.88
C ASP A 26 4.65 -1.19 13.23
N PRO A 27 4.60 -1.42 11.90
CA PRO A 27 3.36 -1.77 11.20
C PRO A 27 2.70 -3.06 11.64
N HIS A 28 3.41 -3.93 12.37
CA HIS A 28 2.87 -5.18 12.89
C HIS A 28 2.46 -5.11 14.37
N ASP A 29 2.43 -3.91 14.97
CA ASP A 29 1.73 -3.70 16.23
C ASP A 29 0.23 -3.98 16.02
N ASP A 30 -0.29 -5.01 16.70
CA ASP A 30 -1.68 -5.46 16.60
C ASP A 30 -2.69 -4.41 17.10
N LYS A 31 -2.20 -3.37 17.78
CA LYS A 31 -2.97 -2.21 18.24
C LYS A 31 -2.59 -0.92 17.50
N GLY A 32 -1.65 -1.01 16.56
CA GLY A 32 -1.15 0.11 15.79
C GLY A 32 -2.15 0.58 14.72
N PRO A 33 -2.01 1.82 14.23
CA PRO A 33 -2.93 2.37 13.23
C PRO A 33 -2.77 1.69 11.85
N TRP A 34 -1.66 1.00 11.62
CA TRP A 34 -1.43 0.20 10.41
C TRP A 34 -2.47 -0.92 10.24
N GLU A 35 -2.86 -1.58 11.35
CA GLU A 35 -3.87 -2.65 11.33
C GLU A 35 -5.23 -2.18 10.80
N GLY A 36 -5.56 -0.90 11.01
CA GLY A 36 -6.80 -0.30 10.52
C GLY A 36 -6.81 0.03 9.03
N LEU A 37 -5.69 -0.09 8.31
CA LEU A 37 -5.60 0.33 6.91
C LEU A 37 -6.06 -0.74 5.91
N ILE A 38 -6.02 -2.02 6.30
CA ILE A 38 -6.48 -3.13 5.45
C ILE A 38 -7.82 -3.65 6.00
N PRO A 39 -8.87 -3.65 5.17
CA PRO A 39 -10.21 -4.07 5.59
C PRO A 39 -10.26 -5.55 5.92
N THR A 40 -11.41 -5.94 6.46
CA THR A 40 -11.83 -7.33 6.60
C THR A 40 -11.66 -8.10 5.27
N GLY A 41 -11.39 -9.40 5.35
CA GLY A 41 -10.94 -10.23 4.24
C GLY A 41 -9.47 -10.01 3.87
N ARG A 42 -8.73 -9.19 4.62
CA ARG A 42 -7.36 -8.72 4.28
C ARG A 42 -7.25 -8.19 2.85
N GLY A 43 -8.30 -7.50 2.40
CA GLY A 43 -8.40 -6.96 1.03
C GLY A 43 -8.77 -7.98 -0.05
N PHE A 44 -9.01 -9.25 0.30
CA PHE A 44 -9.55 -10.24 -0.64
C PHE A 44 -11.07 -10.12 -0.74
N VAL A 45 -11.56 -10.09 -1.98
CA VAL A 45 -12.98 -10.11 -2.31
C VAL A 45 -13.40 -11.42 -2.93
N ARG A 46 -14.66 -11.83 -2.71
CA ARG A 46 -15.26 -12.98 -3.40
C ARG A 46 -15.66 -12.59 -4.82
N VAL A 47 -15.28 -13.42 -5.79
CA VAL A 47 -15.75 -13.34 -7.18
C VAL A 47 -16.47 -14.65 -7.51
N SER A 48 -17.74 -14.56 -7.89
CA SER A 48 -18.52 -15.70 -8.37
C SER A 48 -18.09 -16.07 -9.79
N ASP A 49 -17.85 -17.35 -10.06
CA ASP A 49 -17.57 -17.90 -11.39
C ASP A 49 -16.55 -17.06 -12.21
N PRO A 50 -15.27 -16.99 -11.81
CA PRO A 50 -14.29 -16.06 -12.41
C PRO A 50 -14.05 -16.24 -13.91
N SER A 51 -14.31 -17.44 -14.42
CA SER A 51 -14.24 -17.75 -15.85
C SER A 51 -15.25 -16.94 -16.68
N GLU A 52 -16.40 -16.56 -16.11
CA GLU A 52 -17.38 -15.70 -16.80
C GLU A 52 -16.80 -14.32 -17.13
N TYR A 53 -15.81 -13.89 -16.35
CA TYR A 53 -15.11 -12.62 -16.49
C TYR A 53 -13.79 -12.73 -17.26
N GLY A 54 -13.44 -13.93 -17.74
CA GLY A 54 -12.13 -14.19 -18.35
C GLY A 54 -10.97 -14.11 -17.38
N LEU A 55 -11.23 -14.19 -16.06
CA LEU A 55 -10.20 -14.14 -15.04
C LEU A 55 -9.47 -15.47 -14.93
N SER A 56 -8.15 -15.40 -14.68
CA SER A 56 -7.38 -16.56 -14.26
C SER A 56 -7.83 -17.02 -12.86
N PRO A 57 -7.78 -18.32 -12.52
CA PRO A 57 -8.27 -18.82 -11.24
C PRO A 57 -7.70 -18.08 -10.02
N GLY A 58 -8.58 -17.77 -9.06
CA GLY A 58 -8.26 -17.16 -7.78
C GLY A 58 -8.09 -18.20 -6.67
N VAL A 59 -8.10 -17.73 -5.42
CA VAL A 59 -7.96 -18.59 -4.23
C VAL A 59 -9.28 -19.35 -3.96
N PRO A 60 -9.29 -20.69 -3.88
CA PRO A 60 -10.50 -21.44 -3.52
C PRO A 60 -11.00 -21.09 -2.12
N LEU A 61 -12.31 -20.95 -1.93
CA LEU A 61 -12.94 -20.55 -0.67
C LEU A 61 -13.56 -21.71 0.13
N GLY A 62 -13.15 -22.94 -0.18
CA GLY A 62 -13.66 -24.16 0.46
C GLY A 62 -14.98 -24.67 -0.14
N ASP A 63 -15.43 -25.82 0.35
CA ASP A 63 -16.57 -26.56 -0.20
C ASP A 63 -17.91 -25.84 -0.05
N GLU A 64 -18.01 -24.88 0.89
CA GLU A 64 -19.19 -24.03 1.09
C GLU A 64 -19.40 -23.05 -0.08
N PHE A 65 -18.31 -22.68 -0.77
CA PHE A 65 -18.33 -21.73 -1.88
C PHE A 65 -17.61 -22.30 -3.13
N PRO A 66 -18.08 -23.42 -3.70
CA PRO A 66 -17.32 -24.22 -4.68
C PRO A 66 -17.07 -23.51 -6.01
N LYS A 67 -17.86 -22.47 -6.31
CA LYS A 67 -17.77 -21.64 -7.52
C LYS A 67 -17.16 -20.27 -7.29
N GLN A 68 -16.99 -19.87 -6.04
CA GLN A 68 -16.43 -18.55 -5.72
C GLN A 68 -14.95 -18.69 -5.43
N GLN A 69 -14.21 -17.67 -5.86
CA GLN A 69 -12.78 -17.59 -5.60
C GLN A 69 -12.44 -16.22 -5.03
N GLY A 70 -11.45 -16.20 -4.14
CA GLY A 70 -10.91 -14.99 -3.54
C GLY A 70 -9.88 -14.33 -4.47
N TYR A 71 -10.01 -13.01 -4.65
CA TYR A 71 -9.03 -12.17 -5.34
C TYR A 71 -8.63 -11.00 -4.47
N LEU A 72 -7.33 -10.77 -4.34
CA LEU A 72 -6.79 -9.62 -3.62
C LEU A 72 -6.91 -8.36 -4.47
N VAL A 73 -7.48 -7.31 -3.90
CA VAL A 73 -7.44 -5.98 -4.52
C VAL A 73 -6.01 -5.44 -4.44
N SER A 74 -5.40 -5.15 -5.59
CA SER A 74 -3.96 -4.85 -5.67
C SER A 74 -3.52 -3.65 -4.83
N MET A 75 -4.41 -2.70 -4.53
CA MET A 75 -4.13 -1.59 -3.62
C MET A 75 -3.71 -2.10 -2.23
N TYR A 76 -4.39 -3.12 -1.70
CA TYR A 76 -4.06 -3.69 -0.38
C TYR A 76 -2.79 -4.53 -0.41
N HIS A 77 -2.46 -5.16 -1.54
CA HIS A 77 -1.15 -5.83 -1.67
C HIS A 77 0.00 -4.82 -1.62
N GLN A 78 -0.15 -3.68 -2.29
CA GLN A 78 0.85 -2.61 -2.24
C GLN A 78 0.99 -2.07 -0.81
N LEU A 79 -0.13 -1.80 -0.14
CA LEU A 79 -0.12 -1.34 1.24
C LEU A 79 0.54 -2.35 2.20
N HIS A 80 0.23 -3.64 2.06
CA HIS A 80 0.89 -4.71 2.83
C HIS A 80 2.40 -4.72 2.61
N CYS A 81 2.84 -4.62 1.36
CA CYS A 81 4.25 -4.58 1.08
C CYS A 81 4.92 -3.31 1.66
N ILE A 82 4.21 -2.16 1.77
CA ILE A 82 4.78 -0.90 2.31
C ILE A 82 5.06 -1.10 3.80
N ALA A 83 4.13 -1.74 4.50
CA ALA A 83 4.32 -2.13 5.88
C ALA A 83 5.48 -3.12 6.06
N VAL A 84 5.63 -4.12 5.19
CA VAL A 84 6.79 -5.04 5.22
C VAL A 84 8.10 -4.28 5.01
N LEU A 85 8.13 -3.31 4.08
CA LEU A 85 9.29 -2.46 3.86
C LEU A 85 9.61 -1.61 5.10
N LYS A 86 8.60 -0.98 5.71
CA LYS A 86 8.76 -0.19 6.94
C LYS A 86 9.32 -1.03 8.08
N LYS A 87 8.75 -2.21 8.30
CA LYS A 87 9.28 -3.14 9.31
C LYS A 87 10.72 -3.50 9.04
N THR A 88 11.06 -3.80 7.79
CA THR A 88 12.44 -4.13 7.40
C THR A 88 13.40 -2.98 7.75
N ILE A 89 12.97 -1.73 7.52
CA ILE A 89 13.73 -0.53 7.88
C ILE A 89 13.90 -0.40 9.40
N ILE A 90 12.82 -0.58 10.18
CA ILE A 90 12.84 -0.53 11.65
C ILE A 90 13.74 -1.64 12.23
N GLU A 91 13.58 -2.89 11.79
CA GLU A 91 14.37 -4.03 12.28
C GLU A 91 15.85 -3.92 11.90
N ALA A 92 16.16 -3.33 10.75
CA ALA A 92 17.55 -3.03 10.39
C ALA A 92 18.17 -1.98 11.33
N GLN A 93 17.37 -1.06 11.88
CA GLN A 93 17.85 -0.01 12.77
C GLN A 93 18.13 -0.48 14.19
N ASP A 94 17.39 -1.49 14.67
CA ASP A 94 17.58 -2.05 16.01
C ASP A 94 18.90 -2.84 16.10
N PRO A 95 19.96 -2.30 16.74
CA PRO A 95 21.25 -2.98 16.81
C PRO A 95 21.25 -4.17 17.77
N GLU A 96 20.28 -4.26 18.69
CA GLU A 96 20.17 -5.36 19.66
C GLU A 96 19.43 -6.56 19.07
N ASN A 97 18.41 -6.32 18.23
CA ASN A 97 17.58 -7.37 17.63
C ASN A 97 17.74 -7.53 16.11
N ARG A 98 18.76 -6.90 15.51
CA ARG A 98 18.99 -6.95 14.05
C ARG A 98 19.04 -8.40 13.54
N PRO A 99 18.20 -8.78 12.55
CA PRO A 99 18.28 -10.10 11.95
C PRO A 99 19.66 -10.35 11.31
N THR A 100 20.14 -11.60 11.36
CA THR A 100 21.47 -11.99 10.88
C THR A 100 21.71 -11.66 9.40
N HIS A 101 20.66 -11.65 8.58
CA HIS A 101 20.74 -11.23 7.18
C HIS A 101 21.06 -9.73 6.99
N PHE A 102 20.78 -8.88 7.98
CA PHE A 102 21.13 -7.46 7.99
C PHE A 102 22.45 -7.17 8.73
N SER A 103 23.12 -8.18 9.31
CA SER A 103 24.38 -8.00 10.05
C SER A 103 25.51 -7.38 9.21
N LYS A 104 25.46 -7.53 7.88
CA LYS A 104 26.41 -6.92 6.94
C LYS A 104 26.05 -5.48 6.55
N LEU A 105 24.85 -5.01 6.86
CA LEU A 105 24.40 -3.65 6.58
C LEU A 105 24.97 -2.72 7.67
N ASN A 106 25.88 -1.84 7.28
CA ASN A 106 26.39 -0.82 8.19
C ASN A 106 25.41 0.36 8.24
N VAL A 107 24.40 0.24 9.10
CA VAL A 107 23.38 1.29 9.31
C VAL A 107 23.99 2.58 9.88
N THR A 108 25.14 2.52 10.53
CA THR A 108 25.89 3.72 10.96
C THR A 108 26.45 4.52 9.79
N LEU A 109 26.60 3.88 8.62
CA LEU A 109 27.05 4.48 7.36
C LEU A 109 25.88 5.10 6.57
N LEU A 110 24.67 4.56 6.75
CA LEU A 110 23.41 5.20 6.34
C LEU A 110 23.15 6.33 7.35
N GLY A 111 23.72 7.51 7.14
CA GLY A 111 23.59 8.61 8.11
C GLY A 111 22.14 8.86 8.54
N ASN A 112 21.91 9.44 9.73
CA ASN A 112 20.57 9.71 10.29
C ASN A 112 19.59 10.34 9.28
N ILE A 113 20.11 11.13 8.34
CA ILE A 113 19.39 11.75 7.23
C ILE A 113 18.77 10.69 6.31
N GLU A 114 19.52 9.69 5.83
CA GLU A 114 18.98 8.65 4.93
C GLU A 114 17.91 7.79 5.62
N LEU A 115 18.01 7.68 6.94
CA LEU A 115 17.09 6.93 7.77
C LEU A 115 15.76 7.65 7.95
N GLU A 116 15.80 8.94 8.29
CA GLU A 116 14.65 9.84 8.29
C GLU A 116 14.01 9.89 6.90
N HIS A 117 14.84 9.93 5.85
CA HIS A 117 14.39 9.87 4.46
C HIS A 117 13.76 8.52 4.08
N SER A 118 14.06 7.45 4.78
CA SER A 118 13.40 6.16 4.53
C SER A 118 12.02 6.13 5.18
N HIS A 119 11.92 6.65 6.41
CA HIS A 119 10.67 6.70 7.17
C HIS A 119 9.64 7.66 6.55
N HIS A 120 10.04 8.88 6.20
CA HIS A 120 9.12 9.86 5.59
C HIS A 120 8.64 9.41 4.19
N CYS A 121 9.44 8.64 3.43
CA CYS A 121 9.15 8.19 2.07
C CYS A 121 8.16 7.05 2.11
N VAL A 122 8.35 6.11 3.05
CA VAL A 122 7.39 5.05 3.33
C VAL A 122 6.05 5.64 3.75
N GLU A 123 6.07 6.67 4.59
CA GLU A 123 4.86 7.35 5.06
C GLU A 123 4.16 8.12 3.93
N TYR A 124 4.91 8.81 3.08
CA TYR A 124 4.38 9.48 1.90
C TYR A 124 3.77 8.47 0.91
N LEU A 125 4.49 7.39 0.60
CA LEU A 125 4.00 6.31 -0.28
C LEU A 125 2.76 5.60 0.28
N ARG A 126 2.61 5.49 1.60
CA ARG A 126 1.40 4.95 2.23
C ARG A 126 0.17 5.80 1.94
N GLN A 127 0.34 7.14 1.88
CA GLN A 127 -0.74 8.07 1.56
C GLN A 127 -1.09 8.05 0.07
N VAL A 128 -0.15 7.66 -0.79
CA VAL A 128 -0.40 7.29 -2.19
C VAL A 128 -1.12 5.94 -2.26
N LYS A 129 -2.40 5.93 -1.90
CA LYS A 129 -3.29 4.77 -2.07
C LYS A 129 -3.61 4.63 -3.56
N THR A 130 -2.76 3.91 -4.29
CA THR A 130 -2.89 3.71 -5.74
C THR A 130 -4.05 2.78 -6.07
N GLN A 131 -4.80 3.14 -7.11
CA GLN A 131 -5.80 2.26 -7.69
C GLN A 131 -5.13 1.09 -8.44
N ALA A 132 -5.67 -0.12 -8.30
CA ALA A 132 -5.39 -1.22 -9.20
C ALA A 132 -6.07 -0.95 -10.56
N ILE A 133 -5.33 -0.49 -11.55
CA ILE A 133 -5.71 -0.67 -12.95
C ILE A 133 -5.03 -1.95 -13.42
N VAL A 134 -5.79 -2.85 -14.02
CA VAL A 134 -5.24 -4.05 -14.64
C VAL A 134 -4.41 -3.60 -15.84
N CYS A 135 -3.09 -3.55 -15.69
CA CYS A 135 -2.19 -3.58 -16.83
C CYS A 135 -2.15 -5.04 -17.31
N GLU A 136 -2.81 -5.35 -18.42
CA GLU A 136 -2.69 -6.67 -19.03
C GLU A 136 -1.23 -6.91 -19.47
N GLY A 137 -0.61 -7.97 -18.95
CA GLY A 137 0.54 -8.61 -19.60
C GLY A 137 1.95 -8.35 -19.08
N ILE A 138 2.23 -8.28 -17.76
CA ILE A 138 3.64 -8.26 -17.28
C ILE A 138 3.88 -9.17 -16.05
N ASN A 139 4.70 -10.21 -16.24
CA ASN A 139 5.61 -10.80 -15.24
C ASN A 139 7.02 -10.30 -15.60
N PRO A 140 7.94 -9.93 -14.66
CA PRO A 140 8.26 -10.70 -13.45
C PRO A 140 8.60 -9.87 -12.18
N GLY A 141 8.54 -10.50 -11.00
CA GLY A 141 9.25 -10.01 -9.80
C GLY A 141 8.45 -9.06 -8.90
N LYS A 142 8.25 -9.47 -7.64
CA LYS A 142 7.46 -8.80 -6.59
C LYS A 142 7.83 -7.33 -6.29
N LEU A 143 8.93 -6.80 -6.84
CA LEU A 143 9.32 -5.40 -6.72
C LEU A 143 8.72 -4.50 -7.84
N ILE A 144 8.27 -5.09 -8.96
CA ILE A 144 7.71 -4.33 -10.09
C ILE A 144 6.31 -3.77 -9.79
N LEU A 145 5.60 -4.31 -8.81
CA LEU A 145 4.22 -3.92 -8.52
C LEU A 145 4.08 -2.45 -8.10
N TYR A 146 5.04 -1.91 -7.34
CA TYR A 146 4.97 -0.52 -6.86
C TYR A 146 5.19 0.51 -7.95
N LEU A 147 6.27 0.32 -8.71
CA LEU A 147 6.61 1.24 -9.79
C LEU A 147 5.50 1.22 -10.84
N GLN A 148 4.98 0.04 -11.17
CA GLN A 148 3.87 -0.09 -12.11
C GLN A 148 2.61 0.64 -11.61
N ALA A 149 2.30 0.57 -10.32
CA ALA A 149 1.12 1.23 -9.76
C ALA A 149 1.25 2.75 -9.69
N ILE A 150 2.42 3.27 -9.31
CA ILE A 150 2.71 4.72 -9.31
C ILE A 150 2.58 5.27 -10.72
N LEU A 151 3.19 4.60 -11.70
CA LEU A 151 3.13 5.02 -13.10
C LEU A 151 1.72 4.91 -13.70
N CYS A 152 0.92 3.94 -13.23
CA CYS A 152 -0.43 3.74 -13.72
C CYS A 152 -1.44 4.75 -13.16
N ALA A 153 -1.25 5.21 -11.92
CA ALA A 153 -2.07 6.24 -11.31
C ALA A 153 -1.61 7.66 -11.68
N GLY A 154 -0.30 7.88 -11.84
CA GLY A 154 0.32 9.11 -12.31
C GLY A 154 -0.14 10.37 -11.57
N ASP A 155 0.40 10.63 -10.38
CA ASP A 155 0.13 11.87 -9.66
C ASP A 155 0.88 13.04 -10.31
N LEU A 156 0.13 14.05 -10.78
CA LEU A 156 0.66 15.25 -11.46
C LEU A 156 0.68 16.48 -10.55
N THR A 157 0.51 16.29 -9.24
CA THR A 157 0.54 17.37 -8.25
C THR A 157 1.93 18.03 -8.23
N LEU A 158 1.96 19.36 -8.26
CA LEU A 158 3.20 20.13 -8.18
C LEU A 158 3.56 20.39 -6.72
N GLU A 159 4.77 20.03 -6.32
CA GLU A 159 5.26 20.19 -4.96
C GLU A 159 6.16 21.43 -4.82
N PRO A 160 6.00 22.22 -3.75
CA PRO A 160 6.89 23.33 -3.49
C PRO A 160 8.25 22.84 -2.98
N ALA A 161 9.29 23.62 -3.29
CA ALA A 161 10.61 23.41 -2.73
C ALA A 161 10.64 23.69 -1.22
N GLU A 162 11.44 22.92 -0.49
CA GLU A 162 11.67 23.15 0.94
C GLU A 162 12.61 24.33 1.21
N PHE A 163 12.40 24.97 2.36
CA PHE A 163 13.29 26.02 2.86
C PHE A 163 14.17 25.45 3.97
N ILE A 164 15.47 25.28 3.67
CA ILE A 164 16.46 24.80 4.64
C ILE A 164 17.36 25.98 4.97
N ASP A 165 17.42 26.35 6.26
CA ASP A 165 18.18 27.50 6.77
C ASP A 165 17.88 28.83 6.03
N GLY A 166 16.60 29.05 5.70
CA GLY A 166 16.14 30.24 5.00
C GLY A 166 16.51 30.31 3.52
N LYS A 167 17.06 29.23 2.94
CA LYS A 167 17.35 29.11 1.51
C LYS A 167 16.45 28.08 0.85
N ILE A 168 16.07 28.38 -0.40
CA ILE A 168 15.36 27.42 -1.24
C ILE A 168 16.30 26.25 -1.52
N SER A 169 15.87 25.05 -1.12
CA SER A 169 16.53 23.78 -1.42
C SER A 169 15.97 23.18 -2.71
N HIS A 170 16.67 22.22 -3.29
CA HIS A 170 16.10 21.35 -4.32
C HIS A 170 15.30 20.17 -3.71
N ALA A 171 15.25 20.09 -2.37
CA ALA A 171 14.43 19.11 -1.67
C ALA A 171 12.95 19.45 -1.77
N VAL A 172 12.12 18.41 -1.83
CA VAL A 172 10.67 18.45 -1.74
C VAL A 172 10.24 17.38 -0.75
N SER A 173 9.25 17.67 0.09
CA SER A 173 8.70 16.68 1.04
C SER A 173 7.29 16.19 0.70
N GLY A 174 6.60 16.89 -0.20
CA GLY A 174 5.21 16.61 -0.56
C GLY A 174 4.18 16.85 0.54
N TRP A 175 4.59 17.27 1.74
CA TRP A 175 3.67 17.61 2.84
C TRP A 175 3.00 18.97 2.65
N GLY A 176 1.76 19.09 3.14
CA GLY A 176 0.93 20.29 3.00
C GLY A 176 0.43 20.52 1.56
N VAL A 177 0.69 19.58 0.64
CA VAL A 177 0.28 19.66 -0.76
C VAL A 177 -1.03 18.90 -0.96
N LYS A 178 -1.90 19.45 -1.80
CA LYS A 178 -3.22 18.89 -2.08
C LYS A 178 -3.16 17.99 -3.31
N HIS A 179 -3.49 16.72 -3.11
CA HIS A 179 -3.57 15.68 -4.13
C HIS A 179 -5.02 15.36 -4.48
N VAL A 180 -5.25 14.82 -5.68
CA VAL A 180 -6.56 14.31 -6.11
C VAL A 180 -6.47 12.78 -6.23
N CYS A 181 -6.98 12.10 -5.21
CA CYS A 181 -6.92 10.64 -5.12
C CYS A 181 -8.29 10.02 -5.43
N ARG A 182 -8.33 8.69 -5.61
CA ARG A 182 -9.57 7.94 -5.45
C ARG A 182 -9.94 7.89 -3.97
N ASN A 183 -11.24 7.96 -3.66
CA ASN A 183 -11.72 7.93 -2.28
C ASN A 183 -11.43 6.57 -1.64
N SER A 184 -10.43 6.53 -0.75
CA SER A 184 -10.01 5.29 -0.09
C SER A 184 -11.03 4.74 0.88
N ASP A 185 -11.86 5.59 1.48
CA ASP A 185 -12.86 5.18 2.46
C ASP A 185 -13.98 4.44 1.74
N PHE A 186 -14.39 4.95 0.57
CA PHE A 186 -15.30 4.25 -0.33
C PHE A 186 -14.73 2.90 -0.78
N ILE A 187 -13.42 2.81 -1.09
CA ILE A 187 -12.78 1.53 -1.45
C ILE A 187 -12.77 0.58 -0.26
N PHE A 188 -12.51 1.09 0.94
CA PHE A 188 -12.49 0.31 2.17
C PHE A 188 -13.85 -0.35 2.44
N ASP A 189 -14.93 0.44 2.42
CA ASP A 189 -16.28 -0.03 2.66
C ASP A 189 -16.69 -1.08 1.61
N MET A 190 -16.50 -0.74 0.34
CA MET A 190 -16.85 -1.59 -0.79
C MET A 190 -16.11 -2.94 -0.80
N VAL A 191 -14.84 -2.96 -0.37
CA VAL A 191 -14.07 -4.21 -0.25
C VAL A 191 -14.47 -5.00 0.99
N SER A 192 -14.73 -4.33 2.11
CA SER A 192 -15.22 -4.95 3.34
C SER A 192 -16.54 -5.68 3.11
N GLU A 193 -17.47 -5.10 2.35
CA GLU A 193 -18.76 -5.72 2.01
C GLU A 193 -18.62 -7.03 1.23
N ARG A 194 -17.51 -7.22 0.51
CA ARG A 194 -17.26 -8.40 -0.34
C ARG A 194 -16.18 -9.32 0.23
N ALA A 195 -15.73 -9.07 1.46
CA ALA A 195 -14.61 -9.72 2.11
C ALA A 195 -14.77 -11.24 2.18
N VAL A 196 -13.72 -11.98 1.81
CA VAL A 196 -13.72 -13.47 1.82
C VAL A 196 -13.85 -14.11 3.21
N ASN A 197 -13.55 -13.37 4.27
CA ASN A 197 -13.62 -13.81 5.67
C ASN A 197 -13.60 -12.59 6.61
N ASN A 198 -13.57 -12.84 7.93
CA ASN A 198 -13.57 -11.79 8.97
C ASN A 198 -12.17 -11.32 9.40
N ALA A 199 -11.08 -11.83 8.81
CA ALA A 199 -9.73 -11.40 9.16
C ALA A 199 -9.44 -10.03 8.56
N SER A 200 -8.89 -9.11 9.35
CA SER A 200 -8.41 -7.80 8.88
C SER A 200 -6.90 -7.69 9.10
N GLY A 201 -6.36 -6.51 8.83
CA GLY A 201 -5.01 -6.20 9.27
C GLY A 201 -3.92 -6.36 8.24
N VAL A 202 -2.76 -5.81 8.58
CA VAL A 202 -1.56 -5.80 7.74
C VAL A 202 -0.62 -6.94 8.08
N THR A 203 -0.68 -7.40 9.33
CA THR A 203 -0.01 -8.62 9.82
C THR A 203 -0.48 -9.88 9.07
N ALA A 204 0.47 -10.76 8.75
CA ALA A 204 0.22 -12.08 8.16
C ALA A 204 -0.33 -13.05 9.21
#